data_AF-X1FUZ3-F1
#
_entry.id   AF-X1FUZ3-F1
#
_cell.length_a   1.000
_cell.length_b   1.000
_cell.length_c   1.000
_cell.angle_alpha   90.00
_cell.angle_beta   90.00
_cell.angle_gamma   90.00
#
_symmetry.space_group_name_H-M   'P 1'
#
loop_
_entity.id
_entity.type
_entity.pdbx_description
1 polymer ?
#
loop_
_entity_poly.entity_id
_entity_poly.type
_entity_poly.pdbx_seq_one_letter_code
_entity_poly.pdbx_strand_id
1 'polypeptide(L)'
;AKDRYAEIAKIAGVAEKDNEAAARELIQMIKFLSSSLNIPSFKELGIKESQFPEIAQKSFENNSNPSNPREAGIEDYLAILKKAADA
;
A
#
# COMPACT_ATOMS: atom_id res chain seq x y z
N ALA A 1 0.89 12.41 7.41
CA ALA A 1 0.17 11.19 6.98
C ALA A 1 -0.30 10.35 8.17
N LYS A 2 0.56 10.03 9.15
CA LYS A 2 0.23 9.18 10.31
C LYS A 2 -1.07 9.56 11.04
N ASP A 3 -1.30 10.85 11.29
CA ASP A 3 -2.49 11.28 12.05
C ASP A 3 -3.78 11.07 11.26
N ARG A 4 -3.74 11.20 9.92
CA ARG A 4 -4.88 10.86 9.05
C ARG A 4 -5.15 9.35 9.03
N TYR A 5 -4.10 8.52 9.06
CA TYR A 5 -4.28 7.07 9.16
C TYR A 5 -4.84 6.65 10.53
N ALA A 6 -4.41 7.29 11.62
CA ALA A 6 -4.98 7.07 12.94
C ALA A 6 -6.46 7.50 13.02
N GLU A 7 -6.84 8.59 12.34
CA GLU A 7 -8.23 9.03 12.22
C GLU A 7 -9.08 8.00 11.45
N ILE A 8 -8.59 7.51 10.31
CA ILE A 8 -9.25 6.44 9.54
C ILE A 8 -9.36 5.17 10.38
N ALA A 9 -8.32 4.82 11.15
CA ALA A 9 -8.33 3.67 12.05
C ALA A 9 -9.49 3.74 13.05
N LYS A 10 -9.66 4.91 13.71
CA LYS A 10 -10.76 5.15 14.66
C LYS A 10 -12.13 5.04 14.00
N ILE A 11 -12.30 5.62 12.80
CA ILE A 11 -13.54 5.50 12.01
C ILE A 11 -13.85 4.04 11.70
N ALA A 12 -12.81 3.26 11.39
CA ALA A 12 -12.93 1.85 11.07
C ALA A 12 -13.00 0.93 12.31
N GLY A 13 -13.09 1.49 13.52
CA GLY A 13 -13.35 0.76 14.76
C GLY A 13 -12.12 0.38 15.59
N VAL A 14 -10.92 0.87 15.23
CA VAL A 14 -9.70 0.65 16.01
C VAL A 14 -9.75 1.48 17.30
N ALA A 15 -9.63 0.80 18.44
CA ALA A 15 -9.69 1.39 19.79
C ALA A 15 -8.31 1.76 20.38
N GLU A 16 -7.29 1.91 19.54
CA GLU A 16 -5.94 2.32 19.92
C GLU A 16 -5.82 3.84 20.04
N LYS A 17 -5.14 4.31 21.10
CA LYS A 17 -4.97 5.74 21.42
C LYS A 17 -3.70 6.32 20.81
N ASP A 18 -2.64 5.53 20.71
CA ASP A 18 -1.41 5.97 20.05
C ASP A 18 -1.61 6.00 18.53
N ASN A 19 -1.29 7.15 17.92
CA ASN A 19 -1.55 7.35 16.49
C ASN A 19 -0.71 6.41 15.60
N GLU A 20 0.50 6.05 16.01
CA GLU A 20 1.34 5.15 15.22
C GLU A 20 0.82 3.71 15.31
N ALA A 21 0.50 3.25 16.52
CA ALA A 21 -0.09 1.93 16.74
C ALA A 21 -1.45 1.80 16.03
N ALA A 22 -2.33 2.81 16.12
CA ALA A 22 -3.62 2.83 15.42
C ALA A 22 -3.45 2.75 13.89
N ALA A 23 -2.49 3.50 13.32
CA ALA A 23 -2.19 3.43 11.89
C ALA A 23 -1.66 2.05 11.47
N ARG A 24 -0.85 1.38 12.31
CA ARG A 24 -0.36 0.02 12.06
C ARG A 24 -1.49 -1.00 12.14
N GLU A 25 -2.41 -0.86 13.09
CA GLU A 25 -3.57 -1.74 13.23
C GLU A 25 -4.53 -1.61 12.05
N LEU A 26 -4.75 -0.39 11.55
CA LEU A 26 -5.50 -0.15 10.31
C LEU A 26 -4.90 -0.92 9.12
N ILE A 27 -3.57 -0.98 8.99
CA ILE A 27 -2.91 -1.76 7.95
C ILE A 27 -3.23 -3.25 8.09
N GLN A 28 -3.23 -3.79 9.31
CA GLN A 28 -3.59 -5.20 9.54
C GLN A 28 -5.05 -5.48 9.20
N MET A 29 -5.94 -4.56 9.56
CA MET A 29 -7.36 -4.68 9.23
C MET A 29 -7.62 -4.65 7.71
N ILE A 30 -6.91 -3.79 6.97
CA ILE A 30 -6.99 -3.76 5.49
C ILE A 30 -6.51 -5.09 4.90
N LYS A 31 -5.40 -5.65 5.40
CA LYS A 31 -4.91 -6.96 4.96
C LYS A 31 -5.92 -8.08 5.24
N PHE A 32 -6.47 -8.11 6.45
CA PHE A 32 -7.49 -9.08 6.86
C PHE A 32 -8.77 -8.95 6.01
N LEU A 33 -9.21 -7.73 5.72
CA LEU A 33 -10.37 -7.50 4.86
C LEU A 33 -10.11 -8.00 3.43
N SER A 34 -8.95 -7.68 2.87
CA SER A 34 -8.54 -8.12 1.53
C SER A 34 -8.55 -9.66 1.42
N SER A 35 -7.99 -10.35 2.41
CA SER A 35 -8.01 -11.82 2.44
C SER A 35 -9.42 -12.38 2.65
N SER A 36 -10.23 -11.76 3.51
CA SER A 36 -11.61 -12.21 3.79
C SER A 36 -12.53 -12.09 2.57
N LEU A 37 -12.23 -11.15 1.68
CA LEU A 37 -12.93 -10.96 0.40
C LEU A 37 -12.34 -11.81 -0.74
N ASN A 38 -11.31 -12.63 -0.48
CA ASN A 38 -10.59 -13.41 -1.49
C ASN A 38 -10.04 -12.55 -2.64
N ILE A 39 -9.57 -11.33 -2.34
CA ILE A 39 -8.84 -10.53 -3.32
C ILE A 39 -7.48 -11.20 -3.57
N PRO A 40 -7.10 -11.47 -4.82
CA PRO A 40 -5.84 -12.11 -5.13
C PRO A 40 -4.66 -11.25 -4.71
N SER A 41 -3.60 -11.90 -4.23
CA SER A 41 -2.33 -11.24 -3.96
C SER A 41 -1.66 -10.79 -5.26
N PHE A 42 -0.70 -9.87 -5.14
CA PHE A 42 0.04 -9.40 -6.32
C PHE A 42 0.79 -10.54 -7.02
N LYS A 43 1.32 -11.50 -6.25
CA LYS A 43 2.01 -12.69 -6.76
C LYS A 43 1.09 -13.58 -7.61
N GLU A 44 -0.18 -13.72 -7.21
CA GLU A 44 -1.17 -14.53 -7.93
C GLU A 44 -1.53 -13.95 -9.31
N LEU A 45 -1.25 -12.67 -9.55
CA LEU A 45 -1.47 -12.03 -10.86
C LEU A 45 -0.47 -12.48 -11.94
N GLY A 46 0.61 -13.18 -11.56
CA GLY A 46 1.58 -13.73 -12.52
C GLY A 46 2.42 -12.68 -13.25
N ILE A 47 2.55 -11.47 -12.68
CA ILE A 47 3.36 -10.39 -13.25
C ILE A 47 4.83 -10.75 -13.05
N LYS A 48 5.61 -10.79 -14.14
CA LYS A 48 7.03 -11.14 -14.10
C LYS A 48 7.85 -9.98 -13.55
N GLU A 49 8.87 -10.27 -12.73
CA GLU A 49 9.79 -9.24 -12.23
C GLU A 49 10.45 -8.42 -13.34
N SER A 50 10.68 -9.02 -14.51
CA SER A 50 11.20 -8.33 -15.69
C SER A 50 10.31 -7.19 -16.19
N GLN A 51 9.03 -7.15 -15.78
CA GLN A 51 8.07 -6.10 -16.12
C GLN A 51 8.04 -4.97 -15.08
N PHE A 52 8.64 -5.17 -13.89
CA PHE A 52 8.57 -4.17 -12.81
C PHE A 52 9.18 -2.82 -13.18
N PRO A 53 10.32 -2.73 -13.92
CA PRO A 53 10.87 -1.45 -14.32
C PRO A 53 9.89 -0.62 -15.17
N GLU A 54 9.17 -1.26 -16.11
CA GLU A 54 8.16 -0.59 -16.92
C GLU A 54 6.98 -0.11 -16.08
N ILE A 55 6.48 -0.95 -15.17
CA ILE A 55 5.37 -0.60 -14.27
C ILE A 55 5.76 0.56 -13.35
N ALA A 56 6.98 0.55 -12.81
CA ALA A 56 7.49 1.61 -11.94
C ALA A 56 7.61 2.94 -12.70
N GLN A 57 8.15 2.92 -13.93
CA GLN A 57 8.23 4.11 -14.79
C GLN A 57 6.83 4.68 -15.07
N LYS A 58 5.88 3.85 -15.50
CA LYS A 58 4.50 4.28 -15.77
C LYS A 58 3.78 4.78 -14.53
N SER A 59 4.09 4.24 -13.35
CA SER A 59 3.54 4.70 -12.07
C SER A 59 4.06 6.09 -11.72
N PHE A 60 5.34 6.36 -11.96
CA PHE A 60 5.95 7.67 -11.76
C PHE A 60 5.38 8.74 -12.71
N GLU A 61 5.17 8.39 -13.97
CA GLU A 61 4.57 9.24 -15.01
C GLU A 61 3.06 9.45 -14.85
N ASN A 62 2.40 8.67 -13.99
CA ASN A 62 0.96 8.77 -13.78
C ASN A 62 0.57 10.15 -13.22
N ASN A 63 -0.48 10.76 -13.77
CA ASN A 63 -0.97 12.07 -13.35
C ASN A 63 -1.39 12.16 -11.87
N SER A 64 -1.61 11.02 -11.21
CA SER A 64 -1.96 10.93 -9.80
C SER A 64 -0.74 10.87 -8.88
N ASN A 65 0.47 10.58 -9.39
CA ASN A 65 1.69 10.52 -8.57
C ASN A 65 1.94 11.82 -7.75
N PRO A 66 1.81 13.04 -8.33
CA PRO A 66 1.98 14.28 -7.57
C PRO A 66 0.97 14.49 -6.43
N SER A 67 -0.14 13.75 -6.43
CA SER A 67 -1.16 13.83 -5.36
C SER A 67 -0.88 12.86 -4.20
N ASN A 68 0.14 12.01 -4.30
CA ASN A 68 0.49 11.08 -3.24
C ASN A 68 1.08 11.86 -2.04
N PRO A 69 0.64 11.60 -0.79
CA PRO A 69 1.11 12.35 0.39
C PRO A 69 2.60 12.15 0.71
N ARG A 70 3.25 11.17 0.08
CA ARG A 70 4.70 10.98 0.06
C ARG A 70 5.17 11.12 -1.38
N GLU A 71 6.15 11.97 -1.63
CA GLU A 71 6.82 12.01 -2.94
C GLU A 71 7.44 10.65 -3.25
N ALA A 72 7.11 10.09 -4.41
CA ALA A 72 7.53 8.76 -4.83
C ALA A 72 8.26 8.84 -6.17
N GLY A 73 9.48 8.32 -6.19
CA GLY A 73 10.26 8.12 -7.40
C GLY A 73 10.06 6.72 -7.99
N ILE A 74 10.68 6.48 -9.14
CA ILE A 74 10.67 5.16 -9.82
C ILE A 74 11.17 4.05 -8.89
N GLU A 75 12.25 4.31 -8.12
CA GLU A 75 12.82 3.34 -7.19
C GLU A 75 11.88 2.98 -6.02
N ASP A 76 11.07 3.93 -5.55
CA ASP A 76 10.05 3.65 -4.53
C ASP A 76 8.99 2.69 -5.07
N TYR A 77 8.51 2.91 -6.30
CA TYR A 77 7.56 2.01 -6.95
C TYR A 77 8.16 0.63 -7.19
N LEU A 78 9.43 0.56 -7.62
CA LEU A 78 10.13 -0.71 -7.80
C LEU A 78 10.23 -1.49 -6.48
N ALA A 79 10.55 -0.81 -5.38
CA ALA A 79 10.60 -1.43 -4.05
C ALA A 79 9.23 -1.91 -3.58
N ILE A 80 8.16 -1.15 -3.85
CA ILE A 80 6.78 -1.54 -3.55
C ILE A 80 6.38 -2.80 -4.34
N LEU A 81 6.68 -2.86 -5.64
CA LEU A 81 6.38 -4.01 -6.49
C LEU A 81 7.10 -5.28 -6.01
N LYS A 82 8.39 -5.18 -5.67
CA LYS A 82 9.17 -6.29 -5.10
C LYS A 82 8.55 -6.78 -3.79
N LYS A 83 8.26 -5.87 -2.86
CA LYS A 83 7.63 -6.21 -1.58
C LYS A 83 6.26 -6.85 -1.75
N ALA A 84 5.48 -6.43 -2.76
CA ALA A 84 4.18 -7.01 -3.05
C ALA A 84 4.28 -8.42 -3.66
N ALA A 85 5.34 -8.68 -4.45
CA ALA A 85 5.61 -10.00 -5.03
C ALA A 85 6.13 -11.02 -4.00
N ASP A 86 6.79 -10.55 -2.94
CA ASP A 86 7.32 -11.38 -1.85
C ASP A 86 6.27 -11.73 -0.77
N ALA A 87 5.18 -10.96 -0.70
CA ALA A 87 4.13 -11.09 0.32
C ALA A 87 3.11 -12.20 0.01
#